data_AF-A0A0C2CIQ4-F1
#
_entry.id   AF-A0A0C2CIQ4-F1
#
_cell.length_a   1.000
_cell.length_b   1.000
_cell.length_c   1.000
_cell.angle_alpha   90.00
_cell.angle_beta   90.00
_cell.angle_gamma   90.00
#
_symmetry.space_group_name_H-M   'P 1'
#
loop_
_entity.id
_entity.type
_entity.pdbx_description
1 polymer ?
#
loop_
_entity_poly.entity_id
_entity_poly.type
_entity_poly.pdbx_seq_one_letter_code
_entity_poly.pdbx_strand_id
1 'polypeptide(L)'
;VTHEEIMSALTCKGTDHIRVFTKETVPLRYHYSSSKRIGDYIALGQRDTYTYSEKKDVDPSKTGAHGYDYIEPDMPSIMFARGPSFKEKIVLPPFRNVEYMNLWTIIVKHVRNSEI
;
A
#
# COMPACT_ATOMS: atom_id res chain seq x y z
N VAL A 1 -22.00 -3.74 21.07
CA VAL A 1 -21.54 -2.53 20.37
C VAL A 1 -22.04 -2.61 18.94
N THR A 2 -22.75 -1.60 18.45
CA THR A 2 -23.31 -1.54 17.09
C THR A 2 -22.29 -1.01 16.08
N HIS A 3 -22.54 -1.19 14.78
CA HIS A 3 -21.71 -0.60 13.72
C HIS A 3 -21.59 0.92 13.85
N GLU A 4 -22.72 1.58 14.15
CA GLU A 4 -22.79 3.03 14.33
C GLU A 4 -22.00 3.50 15.55
N GLU A 5 -22.04 2.76 16.67
CA GLU A 5 -21.22 3.05 17.85
C GLU A 5 -19.72 2.94 17.54
N ILE A 6 -19.28 1.91 16.80
CA ILE A 6 -17.88 1.72 16.42
C ILE A 6 -17.44 2.84 15.47
N MET A 7 -18.19 3.10 14.41
CA MET A 7 -17.86 4.15 13.46
C MET A 7 -17.87 5.51 14.13
N SER A 8 -18.83 5.82 14.99
CA SER A 8 -18.85 7.09 15.72
C SER A 8 -17.67 7.25 16.68
N ALA A 9 -17.19 6.16 17.30
CA ALA A 9 -16.03 6.19 18.19
C ALA A 9 -14.71 6.38 17.42
N LEU A 10 -14.64 5.88 16.18
CA LEU A 10 -13.44 5.88 15.34
C LEU A 10 -13.40 7.00 14.29
N THR A 11 -14.51 7.66 14.01
CA THR A 11 -14.61 8.73 13.01
C THR A 11 -13.97 10.02 13.51
N CYS A 12 -13.18 10.66 12.65
CA CYS A 12 -12.33 11.79 13.01
C CYS A 12 -13.12 13.00 13.53
N LYS A 13 -12.62 13.65 14.59
CA LYS A 13 -13.07 14.97 15.08
C LYS A 13 -12.29 16.14 14.45
N GLY A 14 -11.57 15.90 13.36
CA GLY A 14 -10.85 16.92 12.57
C GLY A 14 -9.37 17.08 12.90
N THR A 15 -8.92 16.67 14.09
CA THR A 15 -7.50 16.66 14.52
C THR A 15 -6.85 15.28 14.43
N ASP A 16 -7.58 14.27 13.96
CA ASP A 16 -7.15 12.89 14.07
C ASP A 16 -6.24 12.47 12.93
N HIS A 17 -5.18 11.75 13.29
CA HIS A 17 -4.18 11.22 12.36
C HIS A 17 -4.57 9.88 11.75
N ILE A 18 -5.81 9.43 11.91
CA ILE A 18 -6.32 8.16 11.39
C ILE A 18 -7.65 8.39 10.71
N ARG A 19 -7.81 7.87 9.50
CA ARG A 19 -9.11 7.78 8.79
C ARG A 19 -9.61 6.35 8.84
N VAL A 20 -10.89 6.16 9.11
CA VAL A 20 -11.50 4.82 9.18
C VAL A 20 -12.51 4.64 8.06
N PHE A 21 -12.41 3.50 7.38
CA PHE A 21 -13.28 3.09 6.30
C PHE A 21 -13.93 1.74 6.61
N THR A 22 -15.03 1.46 5.95
CA THR A 22 -15.58 0.12 5.77
C THR A 22 -15.11 -0.45 4.43
N LYS A 23 -15.41 -1.73 4.15
CA LYS A 23 -15.11 -2.36 2.84
C LYS A 23 -15.85 -1.67 1.68
N GLU A 24 -16.99 -1.06 1.95
CA GLU A 24 -17.84 -0.35 0.98
C GLU A 24 -17.36 1.09 0.73
N THR A 25 -16.70 1.70 1.71
CA THR A 25 -16.32 3.13 1.67
C THR A 25 -14.84 3.36 1.43
N VAL A 26 -14.00 2.33 1.56
CA VAL A 26 -12.56 2.44 1.25
C VAL A 26 -12.35 2.85 -0.22
N PRO A 27 -11.46 3.81 -0.53
CA PRO A 27 -11.25 4.25 -1.90
C PRO A 27 -10.90 3.10 -2.84
N LEU A 28 -11.61 3.00 -3.96
CA LEU A 28 -11.46 1.91 -4.94
C LEU A 28 -10.01 1.72 -5.42
N ARG A 29 -9.22 2.80 -5.46
CA ARG A 29 -7.80 2.79 -5.87
C ARG A 29 -6.90 1.91 -5.00
N TYR A 30 -7.33 1.54 -3.80
CA TYR A 30 -6.60 0.60 -2.95
C TYR A 30 -6.80 -0.86 -3.35
N HIS A 31 -7.90 -1.17 -4.05
CA HIS A 31 -8.31 -2.55 -4.33
C HIS A 31 -8.31 -3.45 -3.06
N TYR A 32 -8.68 -2.88 -1.90
CA TYR A 32 -8.54 -3.48 -0.58
C TYR A 32 -9.90 -3.68 0.12
N SER A 33 -10.81 -4.45 -0.50
CA SER A 33 -12.15 -4.70 0.08
C SER A 33 -12.72 -6.10 -0.15
N SER A 34 -12.28 -6.82 -1.19
CA SER A 34 -12.94 -8.05 -1.65
C SER A 34 -12.65 -9.31 -0.82
N SER A 35 -11.53 -9.33 -0.09
CA SER A 35 -11.09 -10.53 0.63
C SER A 35 -11.77 -10.64 2.00
N LYS A 36 -12.23 -11.86 2.33
CA LYS A 36 -12.76 -12.19 3.68
C LYS A 36 -11.72 -12.04 4.81
N ARG A 37 -10.43 -11.94 4.46
CA ARG A 37 -9.34 -11.72 5.42
C ARG A 37 -9.15 -10.24 5.80
N ILE A 38 -9.77 -9.33 5.07
CA ILE A 38 -9.75 -7.90 5.39
C ILE A 38 -10.75 -7.68 6.53
N GLY A 39 -10.32 -6.93 7.55
CA GLY A 39 -11.20 -6.56 8.68
C GLY A 39 -12.37 -5.71 8.23
N ASP A 40 -13.44 -5.69 9.03
CA ASP A 40 -14.66 -4.95 8.68
C ASP A 40 -14.47 -3.43 8.73
N TYR A 41 -13.48 -2.99 9.51
CA TYR A 41 -13.01 -1.60 9.59
C TYR A 41 -11.54 -1.53 9.17
N ILE A 42 -11.24 -0.57 8.30
CA ILE A 42 -9.92 -0.32 7.75
C ILE A 42 -9.45 1.02 8.30
N ALA A 43 -8.49 0.98 9.22
CA ALA A 43 -7.87 2.17 9.79
C ALA A 43 -6.62 2.56 8.98
N LEU A 44 -6.69 3.70 8.31
CA LEU A 44 -5.58 4.29 7.57
C LEU A 44 -4.97 5.43 8.37
N GLY A 45 -3.78 5.20 8.93
CA GLY A 45 -2.98 6.26 9.54
C GLY A 45 -2.48 7.25 8.49
N GLN A 46 -2.38 8.52 8.88
CA GLN A 46 -1.52 9.49 8.22
C GLN A 46 -0.06 9.07 8.40
N ARG A 47 0.81 9.56 7.51
CA ARG A 47 2.25 9.35 7.61
C ARG A 47 2.75 9.67 9.03
N ASP A 48 3.75 8.91 9.49
CA ASP A 48 4.40 9.03 10.80
C ASP A 48 3.47 8.78 12.01
N THR A 49 2.30 8.17 11.78
CA THR A 49 1.36 7.73 12.83
C THR A 49 1.56 6.26 13.17
N TYR A 50 1.53 5.93 14.45
CA TYR A 50 1.51 4.56 14.96
C TYR A 50 0.19 4.30 15.69
N THR A 51 -0.41 3.14 15.43
CA THR A 51 -1.64 2.70 16.09
C THR A 51 -1.32 1.56 17.04
N TYR A 52 -1.74 1.71 18.31
CA TYR A 52 -1.58 0.70 19.35
C TYR A 52 -2.95 0.39 19.96
N SER A 53 -3.15 -0.85 20.39
CA SER A 53 -4.41 -1.27 21.03
C SER A 53 -4.57 -0.64 22.42
N GLU A 54 -3.49 -0.59 23.19
CA GLU A 54 -3.51 -0.05 24.55
C GLU A 54 -2.36 0.94 24.78
N LYS A 55 -2.59 1.90 25.69
CA LYS A 55 -1.60 2.93 26.04
C LYS A 55 -0.28 2.34 26.58
N LYS A 56 -0.34 1.19 27.27
CA LYS A 56 0.84 0.51 27.81
C LYS A 56 1.76 -0.06 26.74
N ASP A 57 1.25 -0.27 25.52
CA ASP A 57 2.00 -0.84 24.39
C ASP A 57 2.71 0.24 23.56
N VAL A 58 2.47 1.52 23.87
CA VAL A 58 3.12 2.64 23.19
C VAL A 58 4.62 2.59 23.46
N ASP A 59 5.40 2.50 22.38
CA ASP A 59 6.86 2.44 22.42
C ASP A 59 7.44 3.69 21.74
N PRO A 60 7.89 4.69 22.52
CA PRO A 60 8.48 5.91 21.98
C PRO A 60 9.83 5.70 21.29
N SER A 61 10.48 4.55 21.48
CA SER A 61 11.75 4.23 20.82
C SER A 61 11.57 3.74 19.39
N LYS A 62 10.34 3.41 19.00
CA LYS A 62 10.03 2.93 17.66
C LYS A 62 10.15 4.06 16.64
N THR A 63 11.05 3.89 15.68
CA THR A 63 11.28 4.83 14.59
C THR A 63 11.09 4.16 13.25
N GLY A 64 10.61 4.92 12.27
CA GLY A 64 10.33 4.41 10.93
C GLY A 64 9.06 3.55 10.90
N ALA A 65 8.23 3.81 9.91
CA ALA A 65 6.98 3.08 9.70
C ALA A 65 6.66 3.05 8.21
N HIS A 66 5.85 2.08 7.83
CA HIS A 66 5.37 1.90 6.46
C HIS A 66 3.96 1.29 6.51
N GLY A 67 3.34 1.15 5.34
CA GLY A 67 1.96 0.63 5.22
C GLY A 67 0.90 1.73 5.23
N TYR A 68 1.32 2.99 5.09
CA TYR A 68 0.46 4.12 4.82
C TYR A 68 -0.12 4.06 3.41
N ASP A 69 -0.80 5.13 3.02
CA ASP A 69 -1.30 5.29 1.67
C ASP A 69 -0.17 5.22 0.63
N TYR A 70 -0.29 4.35 -0.37
CA TYR A 70 0.78 4.08 -1.34
C TYR A 70 1.13 5.28 -2.24
N ILE A 71 0.31 6.33 -2.23
CA ILE A 71 0.59 7.60 -2.94
C ILE A 71 1.38 8.61 -2.11
N GLU A 72 1.61 8.35 -0.82
CA GLU A 72 2.46 9.21 0.01
C GLU A 72 3.88 9.24 -0.55
N PRO A 73 4.59 10.39 -0.53
CA PRO A 73 5.87 10.55 -1.24
C PRO A 73 6.99 9.56 -0.85
N ASP A 74 6.92 8.95 0.33
CA ASP A 74 7.92 8.00 0.88
C ASP A 74 7.52 6.53 0.77
N MET A 75 6.30 6.22 0.32
CA MET A 75 5.84 4.85 0.12
C MET A 75 6.25 4.19 -1.21
N PRO A 76 6.57 4.93 -2.30
CA PRO A 76 7.06 4.32 -3.53
C PRO A 76 8.32 3.47 -3.33
N SER A 77 8.34 2.32 -4.00
CA SER A 77 9.51 1.45 -4.06
C SER A 77 10.46 1.82 -5.21
N ILE A 78 11.68 1.30 -5.15
CA ILE A 78 12.69 1.48 -6.20
C ILE A 78 12.53 0.40 -7.28
N MET A 79 12.76 0.76 -8.54
CA MET A 79 12.90 -0.17 -9.67
C MET A 79 14.11 0.20 -10.53
N PHE A 80 15.02 -0.75 -10.73
CA PHE A 80 16.10 -0.67 -11.70
C PHE A 80 16.11 -1.93 -12.57
N ALA A 81 16.37 -1.77 -13.86
CA ALA A 81 16.47 -2.87 -14.79
C ALA A 81 17.67 -2.69 -15.72
N ARG A 82 18.36 -3.79 -16.01
CA ARG A 82 19.49 -3.85 -16.94
C ARG A 82 19.49 -5.19 -17.65
N GLY A 83 19.74 -5.18 -18.94
CA GLY A 83 19.84 -6.38 -19.76
C GLY A 83 19.46 -6.12 -21.22
N PRO A 84 19.62 -7.09 -22.11
CA PRO A 84 19.41 -6.92 -23.56
C PRO A 84 17.95 -6.56 -23.91
N SER A 85 17.00 -6.92 -23.06
CA SER A 85 15.57 -6.61 -23.24
C SER A 85 15.17 -5.22 -22.73
N PHE A 86 16.08 -4.47 -22.10
CA PHE A 86 15.81 -3.14 -21.55
C PHE A 86 16.60 -2.07 -22.30
N LYS A 87 15.94 -0.95 -22.60
CA LYS A 87 16.62 0.23 -23.15
C LYS A 87 17.56 0.81 -22.08
N GLU A 88 18.76 1.16 -22.49
CA GLU A 88 19.75 1.77 -21.60
C GLU A 88 19.52 3.27 -21.45
N LYS A 89 19.97 3.82 -20.31
CA LYS A 89 20.05 5.28 -20.03
C LYS A 89 18.71 6.02 -20.17
N ILE A 90 17.60 5.37 -19.85
CA ILE A 90 16.28 5.99 -19.79
C ILE A 90 15.72 5.97 -18.37
N VAL A 91 14.91 6.98 -18.06
CA VAL A 91 14.09 7.06 -16.85
C VAL A 91 12.64 7.16 -17.30
N LEU A 92 11.79 6.28 -16.79
CA LEU A 92 10.35 6.24 -17.10
C LEU A 92 9.55 6.84 -15.95
N PRO A 93 8.31 7.32 -16.21
CA PRO A 93 7.37 7.66 -15.15
C PRO A 93 7.11 6.47 -14.21
N PRO A 94 6.70 6.72 -12.94
CA PRO A 94 6.33 5.65 -12.02
C PRO A 94 5.21 4.77 -12.57
N PHE A 95 5.28 3.48 -12.25
CA PHE A 95 4.24 2.50 -12.58
C PHE A 95 3.97 1.60 -11.36
N ARG A 96 2.85 0.87 -11.38
CA ARG A 96 2.46 0.00 -10.26
C ARG A 96 3.22 -1.33 -10.32
N ASN A 97 3.72 -1.79 -9.18
CA ASN A 97 4.45 -3.07 -9.07
C ASN A 97 3.64 -4.31 -9.54
N VAL A 98 2.31 -4.22 -9.58
CA VAL A 98 1.44 -5.27 -10.16
C VAL A 98 1.78 -5.58 -11.64
N GLU A 99 2.38 -4.63 -12.35
CA GLU A 99 2.80 -4.81 -13.75
C GLU A 99 4.05 -5.69 -13.90
N TYR A 100 4.77 -5.99 -12.82
CA TYR A 100 5.98 -6.81 -12.91
C TYR A 100 5.72 -8.20 -13.47
N MET A 101 4.59 -8.83 -13.14
CA MET A 101 4.31 -10.16 -13.68
C MET A 101 4.14 -10.14 -15.20
N ASN A 102 3.50 -9.09 -15.75
CA ASN A 102 3.42 -8.90 -17.20
C ASN A 102 4.83 -8.77 -17.81
N LEU A 103 5.67 -7.92 -17.22
CA LEU A 103 7.05 -7.71 -17.63
C LEU A 103 7.86 -9.02 -17.63
N TRP A 104 7.80 -9.81 -16.55
CA TRP A 104 8.55 -11.07 -16.44
C TRP A 104 8.13 -12.10 -17.46
N THR A 105 6.83 -12.23 -17.73
CA THR A 105 6.35 -13.20 -18.73
C THR A 105 6.83 -12.85 -20.14
N ILE A 106 6.98 -11.57 -20.46
CA ILE A 106 7.51 -11.10 -21.75
C ILE A 106 9.01 -11.42 -21.84
N ILE A 107 9.78 -11.07 -20.80
CA ILE A 107 11.23 -11.26 -20.80
C ILE A 107 11.59 -12.75 -20.89
N VAL A 108 10.94 -13.61 -20.09
CA VAL A 108 11.23 -15.06 -20.11
C VAL A 108 10.90 -15.68 -21.47
N LYS A 109 9.81 -15.26 -22.12
CA LYS A 109 9.49 -15.73 -23.48
C LYS A 109 10.50 -15.24 -24.51
N HIS A 110 10.92 -13.98 -24.40
CA HIS A 110 11.90 -13.40 -25.31
C HIS A 110 13.25 -14.13 -25.21
N VAL A 111 13.74 -14.40 -24.00
CA VAL A 111 14.99 -15.17 -23.78
C VAL A 111 14.93 -16.55 -24.43
N ARG A 112 13.83 -17.28 -24.26
CA ARG A 112 13.65 -18.61 -24.87
C ARG A 112 13.69 -18.60 -26.39
N ASN A 113 13.23 -17.51 -27.02
CA ASN A 113 13.21 -17.39 -28.47
C ASN A 113 14.53 -16.86 -29.06
N SER A 114 15.42 -16.28 -28.23
CA SER A 114 16.74 -15.80 -28.66
C SER A 114 17.86 -16.83 -28.51
N GLU A 115 17.60 -17.95 -27.83
CA GLU A 115 18.54 -19.06 -27.62
C GLU A 115 18.28 -20.27 -28.55
N ILE A 116 17.37 -20.15 -29.53
CA ILE A 116 17.05 -21.14 -30.58
C ILE A 116 17.39 -20.58 -31.95
#